data_AF-A0A0P7BHH1-F1
#
_entry.id   AF-A0A0P7BHH1-F1
#
_cell.length_a   1.000
_cell.length_b   1.000
_cell.length_c   1.000
_cell.angle_alpha   90.00
_cell.angle_beta   90.00
_cell.angle_gamma   90.00
#
_symmetry.space_group_name_H-M   'P 1'
#
loop_
_entity.id
_entity.type
_entity.pdbx_description
1 polymer ?
#
loop_
_entity_poly.entity_id
_entity_poly.type
_entity_poly.pdbx_seq_one_letter_code
_entity_poly.pdbx_strand_id
1 'polypeptide(L)'
;MKLALQSWLHDWADLFNQPRSQFLQMGFHFAHLLAYCQSLKSPQVMEGDSLLAEMMRLSQTIINLAIDTTDERTRHLTDHIYHIVTFSTLTLCRLVHTYESTLRAAGYDIAALDDLIQRLIDWLNSIGLLCHAAHMLGDIVSARFKRLRPNFSSRIGVGVTSDDEAASEIDYQFLSADIAFLDPEYIGADLFNLDFSSGL
;
A
#
# COMPACT_ATOMS: atom_id res chain seq x y z
N MET A 1 18.17 0.05 -15.73
CA MET A 1 17.33 0.91 -14.85
C MET A 1 17.95 1.11 -13.47
N LYS A 2 18.29 0.06 -12.71
CA LYS A 2 18.91 0.14 -11.38
C LYS A 2 20.14 1.06 -11.31
N LEU A 3 21.11 0.91 -12.22
CA LEU A 3 22.32 1.76 -12.25
C LEU A 3 22.04 3.24 -12.57
N ALA A 4 21.09 3.50 -13.47
CA ALA A 4 20.71 4.87 -13.81
C ALA A 4 20.02 5.59 -12.64
N LEU A 5 19.18 4.87 -11.89
CA LEU A 5 18.53 5.39 -10.68
C LEU A 5 19.51 5.58 -9.52
N GLN A 6 20.53 4.71 -9.40
CA GLN A 6 21.59 4.89 -8.40
C GLN A 6 22.47 6.10 -8.70
N SER A 7 22.83 6.31 -9.97
CA SER A 7 23.53 7.53 -10.40
C SER A 7 22.69 8.77 -10.10
N TRP A 8 21.41 8.74 -10.48
CA TRP A 8 20.49 9.85 -10.20
C TRP A 8 20.36 10.11 -8.70
N LEU A 9 20.22 9.09 -7.85
CA LEU A 9 20.15 9.26 -6.40
C LEU A 9 21.44 9.90 -5.84
N HIS A 10 22.60 9.51 -6.37
CA HIS A 10 23.87 10.11 -5.99
C HIS A 10 23.94 11.60 -6.37
N ASP A 11 23.55 11.93 -7.60
CA ASP A 11 23.58 13.29 -8.13
C ASP A 11 22.62 14.23 -7.38
N TRP A 12 21.55 13.69 -6.82
CA TRP A 12 20.51 14.44 -6.08
C TRP A 12 20.52 14.20 -4.57
N ALA A 13 21.57 13.59 -4.01
CA ALA A 13 21.64 13.20 -2.60
C ALA A 13 21.38 14.38 -1.64
N ASP A 14 21.85 15.58 -1.99
CA ASP A 14 21.64 16.78 -1.19
C ASP A 14 20.17 17.19 -1.07
N LEU A 15 19.35 16.93 -2.10
CA LEU A 15 17.89 17.17 -2.04
C LEU A 15 17.20 16.19 -1.09
N PHE A 16 17.68 14.95 -1.03
CA PHE A 16 17.13 13.93 -0.14
C PHE A 16 17.43 14.23 1.33
N ASN A 17 18.47 15.02 1.61
CA ASN A 17 18.82 15.46 2.95
C ASN A 17 18.13 16.77 3.40
N GLN A 18 17.36 17.42 2.52
CA GLN A 18 16.65 18.65 2.87
C GLN A 18 15.47 18.35 3.82
N PRO A 19 15.09 19.32 4.68
CA PRO A 19 13.83 19.24 5.39
C PRO A 19 12.67 19.04 4.41
N ARG A 20 11.73 18.16 4.77
CA ARG A 20 10.55 17.85 3.95
C ARG A 20 10.80 17.06 2.66
N SER A 21 11.96 16.40 2.54
CA SER A 21 12.28 15.56 1.39
C SER A 21 11.47 14.25 1.33
N GLN A 22 10.69 13.91 2.35
CA GLN A 22 9.90 12.66 2.40
C GLN A 22 9.04 12.42 1.15
N PHE A 23 8.46 13.45 0.54
CA PHE A 23 7.60 13.27 -0.64
C PHE A 23 8.40 12.92 -1.88
N LEU A 24 9.62 13.50 -1.99
CA LEU A 24 10.58 13.14 -3.01
C LEU A 24 11.04 11.69 -2.81
N GLN A 25 11.30 11.29 -1.56
CA GLN A 25 11.67 9.92 -1.20
C GLN A 25 10.55 8.93 -1.54
N MET A 26 9.29 9.24 -1.17
CA MET A 26 8.12 8.44 -1.53
C MET A 26 8.00 8.27 -3.05
N GLY A 27 8.10 9.36 -3.81
CA GLY A 27 8.05 9.32 -5.27
C GLY A 27 9.17 8.47 -5.89
N PHE A 28 10.40 8.59 -5.36
CA PHE A 28 11.54 7.80 -5.81
C PHE A 28 11.33 6.30 -5.53
N HIS A 29 10.90 5.93 -4.33
CA HIS A 29 10.60 4.53 -4.00
C HIS A 29 9.41 4.00 -4.78
N PHE A 30 8.39 4.81 -5.01
CA PHE A 30 7.22 4.45 -5.81
C PHE A 30 7.59 4.15 -7.26
N ALA A 31 8.46 4.95 -7.88
CA ALA A 31 8.95 4.68 -9.24
C ALA A 31 9.64 3.31 -9.34
N HIS A 32 10.43 2.92 -8.34
CA HIS A 32 11.05 1.60 -8.28
C HIS A 32 10.01 0.49 -8.10
N LEU A 33 9.06 0.69 -7.18
CA LEU A 33 8.00 -0.29 -6.92
C LEU A 33 7.16 -0.53 -8.19
N LEU A 34 6.80 0.53 -8.90
CA LEU A 34 6.04 0.46 -10.15
C LEU A 34 6.82 -0.27 -11.25
N ALA A 35 8.10 0.04 -11.40
CA ALA A 35 9.00 -0.66 -12.33
C ALA A 35 9.09 -2.16 -12.05
N TYR A 36 9.19 -2.55 -10.78
CA TYR A 36 9.21 -3.96 -10.38
C TYR A 36 7.86 -4.65 -10.63
N CYS A 37 6.75 -3.99 -10.28
CA CYS A 37 5.40 -4.46 -10.60
C CYS A 37 5.17 -4.69 -12.10
N GLN A 38 5.72 -3.82 -12.96
CA GLN A 38 5.64 -3.98 -14.41
C GLN A 38 6.54 -5.12 -14.92
N SER A 39 7.72 -5.29 -14.32
CA SER A 39 8.67 -6.34 -14.70
C SER A 39 8.13 -7.74 -14.41
N LEU A 40 7.33 -7.90 -13.35
CA LEU A 40 6.62 -9.16 -13.03
C LEU A 40 5.64 -9.62 -14.11
N LYS A 41 5.20 -8.72 -15.01
CA LYS A 41 4.33 -9.07 -16.13
C LYS A 41 5.08 -9.74 -17.29
N SER A 42 6.42 -9.76 -17.25
CA SER A 42 7.26 -10.38 -18.28
C SER A 42 7.66 -11.81 -17.87
N PRO A 43 7.41 -12.84 -18.71
CA PRO A 43 7.71 -14.25 -18.40
C PRO A 43 9.18 -14.60 -18.14
N GLN A 44 10.11 -13.65 -18.31
CA GLN A 44 11.55 -13.92 -18.33
C GLN A 44 12.31 -13.59 -17.03
N VAL A 45 11.68 -13.03 -16.00
CA VAL A 45 12.42 -12.56 -14.81
C VAL A 45 12.45 -13.63 -13.73
N MET A 46 13.43 -14.53 -13.86
CA MET A 46 13.75 -15.63 -12.97
C MET A 46 14.63 -15.14 -11.78
N GLU A 47 14.12 -14.22 -10.96
CA GLU A 47 14.74 -13.79 -9.68
C GLU A 47 13.66 -13.51 -8.60
N GLY A 48 12.70 -14.43 -8.45
CA GLY A 48 11.49 -14.23 -7.63
C GLY A 48 11.73 -13.76 -6.19
N ASP A 49 12.70 -14.35 -5.49
CA ASP A 49 12.91 -14.08 -4.05
C ASP A 49 13.57 -12.72 -3.78
N SER A 50 14.59 -12.34 -4.58
CA SER A 50 15.25 -11.03 -4.44
C SER A 50 14.32 -9.89 -4.86
N LEU A 51 13.48 -10.13 -5.86
CA LEU A 51 12.50 -9.17 -6.33
C LEU A 51 11.38 -8.96 -5.31
N LEU A 52 10.85 -10.05 -4.75
CA LEU A 52 9.83 -10.03 -3.69
C LEU A 52 10.32 -9.23 -2.47
N ALA A 53 11.52 -9.53 -1.98
CA ALA A 53 12.11 -8.82 -0.85
C ALA A 53 12.25 -7.32 -1.11
N GLU A 54 12.67 -6.94 -2.32
CA GLU A 54 12.84 -5.53 -2.68
C GLU A 54 11.48 -4.80 -2.79
N MET A 55 10.46 -5.42 -3.39
CA MET A 55 9.12 -4.85 -3.45
C MET A 55 8.52 -4.67 -2.04
N MET A 56 8.70 -5.65 -1.15
CA MET A 56 8.29 -5.52 0.25
C MET A 56 9.01 -4.38 0.95
N ARG A 57 10.32 -4.26 0.76
CA ARG A 57 11.14 -3.19 1.35
C ARG A 57 10.68 -1.82 0.86
N LEU A 58 10.44 -1.66 -0.44
CA LEU A 58 9.97 -0.40 -1.03
C LEU A 58 8.58 -0.02 -0.51
N SER A 59 7.64 -0.96 -0.48
CA SER A 59 6.31 -0.73 0.09
C SER A 59 6.39 -0.29 1.55
N GLN A 60 7.13 -1.01 2.39
CA GLN A 60 7.29 -0.66 3.81
C GLN A 60 7.95 0.72 3.97
N THR A 61 8.94 1.05 3.14
CA THR A 61 9.63 2.35 3.20
C THR A 61 8.64 3.49 2.92
N ILE A 62 7.80 3.37 1.89
CA ILE A 62 6.79 4.37 1.55
C ILE A 62 5.76 4.53 2.68
N ILE A 63 5.29 3.42 3.25
CA ILE A 63 4.30 3.44 4.34
C ILE A 63 4.88 4.11 5.59
N ASN A 64 6.09 3.74 6.01
CA ASN A 64 6.73 4.36 7.17
C ASN A 64 6.99 5.85 6.93
N LEU A 65 7.49 6.23 5.76
CA LEU A 65 7.63 7.65 5.40
C LEU A 65 6.30 8.39 5.56
N ALA A 66 5.17 7.79 5.16
CA ALA A 66 3.88 8.44 5.25
C ALA A 66 3.42 8.65 6.70
N ILE A 67 3.49 7.59 7.51
CA ILE A 67 3.14 7.62 8.93
C ILE A 67 4.02 8.64 9.70
N ASP A 68 5.31 8.68 9.39
CA ASP A 68 6.29 9.57 10.04
C ASP A 68 6.17 11.04 9.58
N THR A 69 5.42 11.31 8.52
CA THR A 69 5.24 12.66 7.94
C THR A 69 4.18 13.50 8.66
N THR A 70 3.62 13.02 9.77
CA THR A 70 2.52 13.66 10.51
C THR A 70 2.85 15.08 11.01
N ASP A 71 2.65 16.09 10.16
CA ASP A 71 2.63 17.51 10.49
C ASP A 71 1.26 18.14 10.14
N GLU A 72 0.97 19.36 10.64
CA GLU A 72 -0.32 20.06 10.39
C GLU A 72 -0.65 20.26 8.90
N ARG A 73 0.34 20.15 8.01
CA ARG A 73 0.18 20.33 6.57
C ARG A 73 -0.12 19.02 5.84
N THR A 74 -0.12 17.88 6.53
CA THR A 74 -0.48 16.58 5.95
C THR A 74 -1.87 16.62 5.29
N ARG A 75 -2.82 17.39 5.82
CA ARG A 75 -4.15 17.60 5.22
C ARG A 75 -4.15 18.41 3.91
N HIS A 76 -3.02 19.02 3.56
CA HIS A 76 -2.84 19.83 2.36
C HIS A 76 -1.95 19.14 1.34
N LEU A 77 -1.63 17.85 1.54
CA LEU A 77 -0.91 17.07 0.56
C LEU A 77 -1.74 16.91 -0.70
N THR A 78 -1.06 16.91 -1.83
CA THR A 78 -1.67 16.58 -3.11
C THR A 78 -2.21 15.16 -3.06
N ASP A 79 -3.37 14.92 -3.65
CA ASP A 79 -4.01 13.60 -3.70
C ASP A 79 -3.08 12.49 -4.20
N HIS A 80 -2.12 12.86 -5.07
CA HIS A 80 -1.07 11.97 -5.56
C HIS A 80 -0.28 11.25 -4.45
N ILE A 81 -0.03 11.89 -3.30
CA ILE A 81 0.67 11.24 -2.18
C ILE A 81 -0.21 10.16 -1.56
N TYR A 82 -1.50 10.41 -1.38
CA TYR A 82 -2.43 9.39 -0.87
C TYR A 82 -2.54 8.20 -1.84
N HIS A 83 -2.49 8.44 -3.16
CA HIS A 83 -2.45 7.38 -4.16
C HIS A 83 -1.17 6.54 -4.08
N ILE A 84 0.01 7.17 -3.97
CA ILE A 84 1.29 6.46 -3.81
C ILE A 84 1.23 5.53 -2.59
N VAL A 85 0.76 6.06 -1.47
CA VAL A 85 0.71 5.36 -0.19
C VAL A 85 -0.31 4.22 -0.23
N THR A 86 -1.48 4.47 -0.79
CA THR A 86 -2.52 3.45 -1.01
C THR A 86 -2.02 2.33 -1.93
N PHE A 87 -1.42 2.64 -3.08
CA PHE A 87 -0.89 1.66 -4.00
C PHE A 87 0.17 0.77 -3.35
N SER A 88 1.09 1.39 -2.60
CA SER A 88 2.19 0.68 -1.94
C SER A 88 1.68 -0.31 -0.89
N THR A 89 0.57 0.04 -0.24
CA THR A 89 -0.07 -0.77 0.80
C THR A 89 -0.89 -1.89 0.22
N LEU A 90 -1.69 -1.63 -0.81
CA LEU A 90 -2.40 -2.68 -1.53
C LEU A 90 -1.41 -3.70 -2.13
N THR A 91 -0.27 -3.23 -2.60
CA THR A 91 0.84 -4.08 -3.05
C THR A 91 1.37 -4.92 -1.90
N LEU A 92 1.64 -4.33 -0.73
CA LEU A 92 2.10 -5.06 0.45
C LEU A 92 1.08 -6.11 0.91
N CYS A 93 -0.19 -5.75 1.08
CA CYS A 93 -1.27 -6.66 1.44
C CYS A 93 -1.28 -7.89 0.52
N ARG A 94 -1.15 -7.67 -0.80
CA ARG A 94 -1.10 -8.77 -1.77
C ARG A 94 0.14 -9.63 -1.61
N LEU A 95 1.33 -9.03 -1.52
CA LEU A 95 2.58 -9.79 -1.38
C LEU A 95 2.58 -10.65 -0.11
N VAL A 96 2.14 -10.09 1.01
CA VAL A 96 2.09 -10.80 2.30
C VAL A 96 1.05 -11.92 2.24
N HIS A 97 -0.10 -11.71 1.59
CA HIS A 97 -1.11 -12.76 1.41
C HIS A 97 -0.64 -13.88 0.47
N THR A 98 -0.11 -13.54 -0.70
CA THR A 98 0.28 -14.52 -1.73
C THR A 98 1.49 -15.35 -1.34
N TYR A 99 2.49 -14.74 -0.70
CA TYR A 99 3.78 -15.38 -0.42
C TYR A 99 3.99 -15.70 1.07
N GLU A 100 2.91 -15.76 1.85
CA GLU A 100 2.99 -15.86 3.31
C GLU A 100 3.87 -17.01 3.80
N SER A 101 3.73 -18.20 3.21
CA SER A 101 4.53 -19.39 3.57
C SER A 101 6.02 -19.16 3.32
N THR A 102 6.38 -18.63 2.15
CA THR A 102 7.76 -18.28 1.78
C THR A 102 8.33 -17.22 2.71
N LEU A 103 7.55 -16.20 3.05
CA LEU A 103 7.95 -15.12 3.95
C LEU A 103 8.19 -15.62 5.37
N ARG A 104 7.31 -16.47 5.90
CA ARG A 104 7.51 -17.11 7.20
C ARG A 104 8.76 -17.99 7.21
N ALA A 105 9.00 -18.77 6.16
CA ALA A 105 10.21 -19.58 6.03
C ALA A 105 11.49 -18.72 5.98
N ALA A 106 11.41 -17.52 5.38
CA ALA A 106 12.49 -16.54 5.34
C ALA A 106 12.62 -15.69 6.63
N GLY A 107 11.79 -15.94 7.65
CA GLY A 107 11.88 -15.28 8.97
C GLY A 107 11.21 -13.91 9.04
N TYR A 108 10.34 -13.55 8.10
CA TYR A 108 9.55 -12.31 8.18
C TYR A 108 8.47 -12.41 9.27
N ASP A 109 8.33 -11.34 10.05
CA ASP A 109 7.25 -11.18 11.00
C ASP A 109 5.99 -10.69 10.28
N ILE A 110 5.10 -11.63 9.96
CA ILE A 110 3.82 -11.33 9.28
C ILE A 110 2.92 -10.44 10.16
N ALA A 111 2.95 -10.61 11.48
CA ALA A 111 2.12 -9.81 12.38
C ALA A 111 2.59 -8.35 12.38
N ALA A 112 3.90 -8.11 12.37
CA ALA A 112 4.44 -6.75 12.26
C ALA A 112 4.07 -6.06 10.92
N LEU A 113 3.96 -6.84 9.83
CA LEU A 113 3.53 -6.32 8.53
C LEU A 113 2.02 -5.99 8.52
N ASP A 114 1.20 -6.85 9.11
CA ASP A 114 -0.23 -6.62 9.27
C ASP A 114 -0.48 -5.39 10.17
N ASP A 115 0.27 -5.23 11.26
CA ASP A 115 0.21 -4.05 12.14
C ASP A 115 0.67 -2.77 11.43
N LEU A 116 1.66 -2.84 10.54
CA LEU A 116 2.08 -1.70 9.71
C LEU A 116 0.95 -1.25 8.77
N ILE A 117 0.24 -2.19 8.15
CA ILE A 117 -0.91 -1.89 7.28
C ILE A 117 -2.03 -1.24 8.09
N GLN A 118 -2.34 -1.76 9.28
CA GLN A 118 -3.36 -1.19 10.15
C GLN A 118 -3.01 0.24 10.58
N ARG A 119 -1.77 0.50 10.99
CA ARG A 119 -1.32 1.86 11.35
C ARG A 119 -1.48 2.84 10.20
N LEU A 120 -1.31 2.39 8.96
CA LEU A 120 -1.54 3.26 7.80
C LEU A 120 -3.02 3.55 7.56
N ILE A 121 -3.89 2.55 7.71
CA ILE A 121 -5.34 2.76 7.62
C ILE A 121 -5.76 3.82 8.65
N ASP A 122 -5.28 3.67 9.88
CA ASP A 122 -5.56 4.62 10.97
C ASP A 122 -5.00 6.01 10.62
N TRP A 123 -3.80 6.09 10.04
CA TRP A 123 -3.21 7.33 9.57
C TRP A 123 -4.07 8.00 8.49
N LEU A 124 -4.48 7.28 7.45
CA LEU A 124 -5.34 7.79 6.37
C LEU A 124 -6.66 8.34 6.92
N ASN A 125 -7.28 7.61 7.84
CA ASN A 125 -8.54 7.97 8.50
C ASN A 125 -8.37 9.08 9.56
N SER A 126 -7.14 9.47 9.90
CA SER A 126 -6.88 10.62 10.77
C SER A 126 -6.73 11.94 10.01
N ILE A 127 -6.61 11.89 8.67
CA ILE A 127 -6.30 13.08 7.85
C ILE A 127 -7.58 13.81 7.46
N GLY A 128 -7.73 15.03 7.96
CA GLY A 128 -8.81 15.92 7.54
C GLY A 128 -10.19 15.47 8.02
N LEU A 129 -11.22 15.95 7.33
CA LEU A 129 -12.62 15.59 7.61
C LEU A 129 -13.01 14.32 6.83
N LEU A 130 -14.08 13.66 7.23
CA LEU A 130 -14.56 12.40 6.65
C LEU A 130 -14.72 12.40 5.11
N CYS A 131 -14.98 13.56 4.50
CA CYS A 131 -15.10 13.69 3.04
C CYS A 131 -13.76 13.81 2.30
N HIS A 132 -12.64 13.78 3.02
CA HIS A 132 -11.32 13.94 2.45
C HIS A 132 -10.89 12.64 1.73
N ALA A 133 -10.17 12.77 0.61
CA ALA A 133 -9.75 11.63 -0.22
C ALA A 133 -8.98 10.55 0.57
N ALA A 134 -8.24 10.96 1.61
CA ALA A 134 -7.54 10.03 2.49
C ALA A 134 -8.49 9.05 3.21
N HIS A 135 -9.67 9.47 3.67
CA HIS A 135 -10.65 8.59 4.31
C HIS A 135 -11.18 7.54 3.33
N MET A 136 -11.58 7.98 2.13
CA MET A 136 -12.04 7.05 1.08
C MET A 136 -10.97 6.01 0.72
N LEU A 137 -9.72 6.44 0.59
CA LEU A 137 -8.59 5.54 0.31
C LEU A 137 -8.28 4.63 1.51
N GLY A 138 -8.42 5.12 2.74
CA GLY A 138 -8.33 4.33 3.97
C GLY A 138 -9.36 3.21 4.02
N ASP A 139 -10.62 3.51 3.67
CA ASP A 139 -11.70 2.53 3.61
C ASP A 139 -11.46 1.47 2.53
N ILE A 140 -10.96 1.85 1.35
CA ILE A 140 -10.57 0.91 0.29
C ILE A 140 -9.48 -0.05 0.79
N VAL A 141 -8.41 0.48 1.42
CA VAL A 141 -7.33 -0.35 1.96
C VAL A 141 -7.85 -1.26 3.07
N SER A 142 -8.68 -0.74 3.97
CA SER A 142 -9.31 -1.48 5.07
C SER A 142 -10.15 -2.66 4.56
N ALA A 143 -11.02 -2.41 3.58
CA ALA A 143 -11.85 -3.45 2.96
C ALA A 143 -10.99 -4.55 2.31
N ARG A 144 -9.94 -4.16 1.57
CA ARG A 144 -9.01 -5.11 0.95
C ARG A 144 -8.23 -5.90 1.98
N PHE A 145 -7.72 -5.26 3.02
CA PHE A 145 -6.95 -5.89 4.09
C PHE A 145 -7.80 -6.92 4.86
N LYS A 146 -8.99 -6.53 5.32
CA LYS A 146 -9.94 -7.43 6.02
C LYS A 146 -10.29 -8.66 5.17
N ARG A 147 -10.48 -8.48 3.86
CA ARG A 147 -10.75 -9.60 2.94
C ARG A 147 -9.58 -10.59 2.86
N LEU A 148 -8.33 -10.11 2.88
CA LEU A 148 -7.14 -10.96 2.80
C LEU A 148 -6.69 -11.51 4.17
N ARG A 149 -7.16 -10.89 5.26
CA ARG A 149 -6.79 -11.17 6.65
C ARG A 149 -8.04 -11.21 7.55
N PRO A 150 -9.00 -12.12 7.34
CA PRO A 150 -10.25 -12.16 8.12
C PRO A 150 -10.03 -12.42 9.61
N ASN A 151 -8.91 -13.07 9.97
CA ASN A 151 -8.58 -13.40 11.36
C ASN A 151 -7.71 -12.34 12.05
N PHE A 152 -7.36 -11.24 11.37
CA PHE A 152 -6.58 -10.18 11.98
C PHE A 152 -7.43 -9.47 13.04
N SER A 153 -7.00 -9.57 14.29
CA SER A 153 -7.57 -8.82 15.41
C SER A 153 -6.59 -7.72 15.78
N SER A 154 -6.92 -6.47 15.46
CA SER A 154 -6.10 -5.33 15.85
C SER A 154 -5.93 -5.33 17.37
N ARG A 155 -4.67 -5.24 17.83
CA ARG A 155 -4.35 -5.13 19.27
C ARG A 155 -4.71 -3.77 19.85
N ILE A 156 -4.98 -2.77 19.01
CA ILE A 156 -5.42 -1.44 19.42
C ILE A 156 -6.95 -1.43 19.40
N GLY A 157 -7.55 -1.97 20.47
CA GLY A 157 -8.97 -1.84 20.72
C GLY A 157 -9.30 -0.41 21.13
N VAL A 158 -9.68 0.44 20.18
CA VAL A 158 -10.56 1.57 20.50
C VAL A 158 -11.92 0.95 20.81
N GLY A 159 -12.30 0.98 22.08
CA GLY A 159 -13.56 0.43 22.56
C GLY A 159 -14.74 1.08 21.84
N VAL A 160 -15.29 0.39 20.86
CA VAL A 160 -16.64 0.63 20.36
C VAL A 160 -17.51 -0.43 21.01
N THR A 161 -18.37 0.04 21.89
CA THR A 161 -19.43 -0.72 22.52
C THR A 161 -20.25 -1.45 21.46
N SER A 162 -20.44 -2.73 21.69
CA SER A 162 -21.49 -3.57 21.12
C SER A 162 -22.81 -2.80 21.06
N ASP A 163 -23.25 -2.47 19.84
CA ASP A 163 -24.63 -2.33 19.39
C ASP A 163 -24.58 -1.78 17.95
N ASP A 164 -24.50 -2.65 16.94
CA ASP A 164 -25.07 -2.46 15.60
C ASP A 164 -24.73 -3.65 14.68
N GLU A 165 -25.52 -4.72 14.77
CA GLU A 165 -25.67 -5.74 13.71
C GLU A 165 -26.45 -5.20 12.49
N ALA A 166 -26.51 -3.87 12.32
CA ALA A 166 -27.29 -3.19 11.29
C ALA A 166 -26.53 -2.05 10.58
N ALA A 167 -25.20 -2.02 10.64
CA ALA A 167 -24.38 -1.27 9.67
C ALA A 167 -24.31 -2.05 8.35
N SER A 168 -25.53 -2.22 7.82
CA SER A 168 -25.96 -2.70 6.52
C SER A 168 -24.95 -2.35 5.46
N GLU A 169 -24.54 -3.36 4.68
CA GLU A 169 -24.36 -3.27 3.23
C GLU A 169 -24.22 -1.84 2.73
N ILE A 170 -23.13 -1.15 3.12
CA ILE A 170 -22.78 0.15 2.55
C ILE A 170 -22.24 -0.21 1.18
N ASP A 171 -23.22 -0.42 0.31
CA ASP A 171 -23.22 -0.36 -1.11
C ASP A 171 -21.91 -0.84 -1.74
N TYR A 172 -21.61 -2.12 -1.54
CA TYR A 172 -20.59 -2.82 -2.31
C TYR A 172 -20.83 -2.68 -3.82
N GLN A 173 -22.05 -2.31 -4.24
CA GLN A 173 -22.43 -2.05 -5.62
C GLN A 173 -22.20 -0.58 -6.05
N PHE A 174 -22.48 0.44 -5.22
CA PHE A 174 -22.00 1.83 -5.45
C PHE A 174 -20.50 1.88 -5.40
N LEU A 175 -19.88 1.29 -4.39
CA LEU A 175 -18.44 1.24 -4.29
C LEU A 175 -17.89 0.47 -5.48
N SER A 176 -18.51 -0.62 -5.95
CA SER A 176 -18.08 -1.27 -7.20
C SER A 176 -18.25 -0.40 -8.45
N ALA A 177 -19.23 0.51 -8.49
CA ALA A 177 -19.48 1.42 -9.61
C ALA A 177 -18.60 2.69 -9.57
N ASP A 178 -18.30 3.21 -8.38
CA ASP A 178 -17.37 4.31 -8.15
C ASP A 178 -15.90 3.83 -8.12
N ILE A 179 -15.65 2.56 -7.77
CA ILE A 179 -14.39 1.84 -8.04
C ILE A 179 -14.24 1.61 -9.54
N ALA A 180 -15.33 1.49 -10.30
CA ALA A 180 -15.32 1.52 -11.77
C ALA A 180 -15.23 2.95 -12.35
N PHE A 181 -15.29 4.00 -11.52
CA PHE A 181 -14.93 5.38 -11.91
C PHE A 181 -13.51 5.75 -11.45
N LEU A 182 -13.03 5.11 -10.38
CA LEU A 182 -11.62 4.93 -10.03
C LEU A 182 -11.02 3.73 -10.77
N ASP A 183 -11.52 3.44 -11.97
CA ASP A 183 -11.08 2.30 -12.75
C ASP A 183 -9.56 2.35 -12.92
N PRO A 184 -8.84 1.34 -12.42
CA PRO A 184 -7.45 1.14 -12.75
C PRO A 184 -7.27 0.75 -14.23
N GLU A 185 -8.27 0.90 -15.10
CA GLU A 185 -8.10 0.90 -16.56
C GLU A 185 -7.03 1.90 -17.08
N TYR A 186 -6.54 2.84 -16.24
CA TYR A 186 -5.32 3.61 -16.55
C TYR A 186 -4.07 3.24 -15.72
N ILE A 187 -4.22 2.61 -14.54
CA ILE A 187 -3.09 2.03 -13.77
C ILE A 187 -3.48 0.65 -13.23
N GLY A 188 -3.45 -0.36 -14.12
CA GLY A 188 -3.29 -1.74 -13.70
C GLY A 188 -4.55 -2.52 -13.34
N ALA A 189 -5.65 -2.42 -14.07
CA ALA A 189 -6.68 -3.48 -14.07
C ALA A 189 -6.03 -4.86 -14.33
N ASP A 190 -5.07 -4.94 -15.26
CA ASP A 190 -4.21 -6.13 -15.45
C ASP A 190 -3.18 -6.38 -14.35
N LEU A 191 -2.90 -5.39 -13.50
CA LEU A 191 -2.01 -5.55 -12.35
C LEU A 191 -2.76 -6.24 -11.20
N PHE A 192 -4.06 -6.00 -11.05
CA PHE A 192 -4.86 -6.49 -9.92
C PHE A 192 -5.78 -7.68 -10.24
N ASN A 193 -5.96 -8.04 -11.52
CA ASN A 193 -6.86 -9.11 -11.99
C ASN A 193 -6.11 -10.36 -12.50
N LEU A 194 -5.02 -10.75 -11.82
CA LEU A 194 -4.36 -12.04 -12.04
C LEU A 194 -4.82 -13.01 -10.95
N ASP A 195 -5.99 -13.59 -11.15
CA ASP A 195 -6.26 -14.92 -10.58
C ASP A 195 -5.26 -15.86 -11.25
N PHE A 196 -4.17 -16.16 -10.54
CA PHE A 196 -3.38 -17.34 -10.86
C PHE A 196 -4.28 -18.53 -10.57
N SER A 197 -4.91 -19.04 -11.62
CA SER A 197 -5.55 -20.34 -11.60
C SER A 197 -4.57 -21.31 -10.95
N SER A 198 -4.92 -21.75 -9.75
CA SER A 198 -4.27 -22.86 -9.07
C SER A 198 -4.49 -24.08 -9.94
N GLY A 199 -3.54 -24.35 -10.84
CA GLY A 199 -3.43 -25.61 -11.54
C GLY A 199 -2.97 -26.68 -10.56
N LEU A 200 -3.94 -27.33 -9.93
CA LEU A 200 -3.89 -28.73 -9.53
C LEU A 200 -5.24 -29.36 -9.84
#